data_AF-A0A8H9CKB7-F1
#
_entry.id   AF-A0A8H9CKB7-F1
#
_cell.length_a   1.000
_cell.length_b   1.000
_cell.length_c   1.000
_cell.angle_alpha   90.00
_cell.angle_beta   90.00
_cell.angle_gamma   90.00
#
_symmetry.space_group_name_H-M   'P 1'
#
loop_
_entity.id
_entity.type
_entity.pdbx_description
1 polymer ?
#
loop_
_entity_poly.entity_id
_entity_poly.type
_entity_poly.pdbx_seq_one_letter_code
_entity_poly.pdbx_strand_id
1 'polypeptide(L)'
;MRRRVRRSTQPLGLKEITLTQKVKLKSFNGSLSAPRDTQPEENYWLLIGSDGELVGEKNSRGRVLVKFETSVLSLGLACHNEVENALYILDSDLEHID
;
A
#
# COMPACT_ATOMS: atom_id res chain seq x y z
N MET A 1 30.17 34.93 40.38
CA MET A 1 28.81 34.37 40.48
C MET A 1 28.56 33.50 39.24
N ARG A 2 28.48 32.17 39.38
CA ARG A 2 28.34 31.21 38.27
C ARG A 2 26.86 31.01 37.90
N ARG A 3 26.50 31.08 36.61
CA ARG A 3 25.30 30.43 36.02
C ARG A 3 25.64 30.02 34.59
N ARG A 4 26.14 28.80 34.38
CA ARG A 4 25.44 27.59 33.88
C ARG A 4 24.56 27.80 32.63
N VAL A 5 25.13 27.31 31.54
CA VAL A 5 24.58 26.83 30.26
C VAL A 5 23.14 26.32 30.33
N ARG A 6 22.33 26.67 29.32
CA ARG A 6 21.38 25.72 28.70
C ARG A 6 21.48 25.86 27.18
N ARG A 7 22.13 24.88 26.55
CA ARG A 7 22.03 24.64 25.10
C ARG A 7 20.57 24.31 24.83
N SER A 8 19.95 25.04 23.90
CA SER A 8 18.65 24.66 23.35
C SER A 8 18.89 23.44 22.46
N THR A 9 18.74 22.25 23.02
CA THR A 9 18.51 21.05 22.24
C THR A 9 17.08 21.13 21.72
N GLN A 10 16.94 21.46 20.43
CA GLN A 10 15.74 21.08 19.68
C GLN A 10 15.68 19.54 19.72
N PRO A 11 14.54 18.92 20.06
CA PRO A 11 14.43 17.47 19.91
C PRO A 11 14.54 17.15 18.42
N LEU A 12 15.47 16.25 18.08
CA LEU A 12 15.43 15.55 16.80
C LEU A 12 14.04 14.94 16.69
N GLY A 13 13.28 15.37 15.68
CA GLY A 13 12.04 14.71 15.31
C GLY A 13 12.36 13.23 15.11
N LEU A 14 11.86 12.40 16.01
CA LEU A 14 11.69 10.99 15.73
C LEU A 14 10.87 10.96 14.45
N LYS A 15 11.50 10.62 13.32
CA LYS A 15 10.76 10.08 12.18
C LYS A 15 9.89 9.00 12.80
N GLU A 16 8.58 9.19 12.77
CA GLU A 16 7.65 8.13 13.11
C GLU A 16 8.17 6.88 12.42
N ILE A 17 8.45 5.84 13.22
CA ILE A 17 8.63 4.51 12.67
C ILE A 17 7.22 4.15 12.22
N THR A 18 6.85 4.59 11.02
CA THR A 18 5.67 4.08 10.36
C THR A 18 6.01 2.62 10.09
N LEU A 19 5.50 1.74 10.96
CA LEU A 19 5.48 0.31 10.68
C LEU A 19 4.65 0.16 9.41
N THR A 20 5.32 0.16 8.24
CA THR A 20 4.64 -0.10 6.97
C THR A 20 4.25 -1.57 7.02
N GLN A 21 2.95 -1.81 7.20
CA GLN A 21 2.42 -3.16 7.22
C GLN A 21 2.59 -3.76 5.83
N LYS A 22 3.39 -4.82 5.74
CA LYS A 22 3.55 -5.58 4.51
C LYS A 22 2.36 -6.49 4.31
N VAL A 23 1.97 -6.61 3.05
CA VAL A 23 0.85 -7.45 2.63
C VAL A 23 1.18 -8.16 1.32
N LYS A 24 0.56 -9.32 1.11
CA LYS A 24 0.53 -10.02 -0.18
C LYS A 24 -0.91 -10.09 -0.68
N LEU A 25 -1.10 -9.85 -1.97
CA LEU A 25 -2.42 -10.00 -2.61
C LEU A 25 -2.71 -11.48 -2.85
N LYS A 26 -3.72 -12.04 -2.18
CA LYS A 26 -4.10 -13.46 -2.36
C LYS A 26 -5.30 -13.64 -3.31
N SER A 27 -6.12 -12.62 -3.49
CA SER A 27 -7.26 -12.60 -4.42
C SER A 27 -7.55 -11.17 -4.85
N PHE A 28 -8.41 -10.95 -5.84
CA PHE A 28 -8.91 -9.61 -6.18
C PHE A 28 -10.42 -9.63 -6.38
N ASN A 29 -11.13 -8.76 -5.66
CA ASN A 29 -12.59 -8.74 -5.55
C ASN A 29 -13.16 -10.13 -5.15
N GLY A 30 -12.46 -10.86 -4.28
CA GLY A 30 -12.87 -12.19 -3.83
C GLY A 30 -12.70 -13.33 -4.84
N SER A 31 -12.02 -13.10 -5.97
CA SER A 31 -11.73 -14.13 -6.98
C SER A 31 -10.24 -14.27 -7.23
N LEU A 32 -9.81 -15.48 -7.62
CA LEU A 32 -8.45 -15.77 -8.07
C LEU A 32 -8.24 -15.56 -9.57
N SER A 33 -9.33 -15.40 -10.32
CA SER A 33 -9.31 -15.21 -11.76
C SER A 33 -10.21 -14.07 -12.20
N ALA A 34 -9.75 -13.36 -13.24
CA ALA A 34 -10.50 -12.31 -13.88
C ALA A 34 -11.69 -12.87 -14.65
N PRO A 35 -12.85 -12.18 -14.65
CA PRO A 35 -13.93 -12.43 -15.61
C PRO A 35 -13.45 -12.39 -17.06
N ARG A 36 -14.12 -13.13 -17.95
CA ARG A 36 -13.72 -13.29 -19.36
C ARG A 36 -13.72 -11.97 -20.15
N ASP A 37 -14.53 -11.02 -19.73
CA ASP A 37 -14.76 -9.70 -20.33
C ASP A 37 -13.93 -8.57 -19.69
N THR A 38 -13.03 -8.91 -18.77
CA THR A 38 -12.12 -7.95 -18.12
C THR A 38 -11.24 -7.28 -19.17
N GLN A 39 -11.23 -5.95 -19.18
CA GLN A 39 -10.33 -5.19 -20.04
C GLN A 39 -8.87 -5.43 -19.63
N PRO A 40 -7.92 -5.51 -20.58
CA PRO A 40 -6.52 -5.79 -20.25
C PRO A 40 -5.94 -4.81 -19.21
N GLU A 41 -6.29 -3.53 -19.31
CA GLU A 41 -5.84 -2.47 -18.41
C GLU A 41 -6.49 -2.52 -17.01
N GLU A 42 -7.60 -3.24 -16.86
CA GLU A 42 -8.30 -3.44 -15.59
C GLU A 42 -8.05 -4.84 -15.00
N ASN A 43 -7.16 -5.63 -15.61
CA ASN A 43 -6.88 -7.00 -15.20
C ASN A 43 -5.96 -7.08 -13.97
N TYR A 44 -6.40 -6.50 -12.86
CA TYR A 44 -5.64 -6.44 -11.60
C TYR A 44 -5.41 -7.81 -10.95
N TRP A 45 -6.08 -8.88 -11.41
CA TRP A 45 -5.77 -10.25 -11.01
C TRP A 45 -4.33 -10.67 -11.35
N LEU A 46 -3.67 -9.98 -12.28
CA LEU A 46 -2.25 -10.19 -12.58
C LEU A 46 -1.31 -9.83 -11.41
N LEU A 47 -1.79 -9.07 -10.42
CA LEU A 47 -1.04 -8.71 -9.22
C LEU A 47 -1.16 -9.76 -8.10
N ILE A 48 -1.96 -10.82 -8.28
CA ILE A 48 -2.11 -11.87 -7.27
C ILE A 48 -0.75 -12.56 -7.05
N GLY A 49 -0.35 -12.66 -5.79
CA GLY A 49 0.96 -13.15 -5.35
C GLY A 49 2.00 -12.05 -5.15
N SER A 50 1.77 -10.84 -5.68
CA SER A 50 2.66 -9.70 -5.49
C SER A 50 2.61 -9.17 -4.06
N ASP A 51 3.78 -8.74 -3.60
CA ASP A 51 3.95 -8.05 -2.33
C ASP A 51 3.69 -6.55 -2.46
N GLY A 52 3.25 -5.95 -1.37
CA GLY A 52 3.00 -4.53 -1.27
C GLY A 52 2.97 -4.04 0.17
N GLU A 53 2.75 -2.73 0.32
CA GLU A 53 2.70 -2.04 1.60
C GLU A 53 1.38 -1.30 1.75
N LEU A 54 0.81 -1.30 2.95
CA LEU A 54 -0.32 -0.45 3.27
C LEU A 54 0.14 1.01 3.37
N VAL A 55 -0.44 1.86 2.52
CA VAL A 55 -0.11 3.29 2.44
C VAL A 55 -1.28 4.20 2.84
N GLY A 56 -2.40 3.63 3.28
CA GLY A 56 -3.57 4.40 3.71
C GLY A 56 -4.55 3.59 4.54
N GLU A 57 -5.45 4.31 5.21
CA GLU A 57 -6.49 3.71 6.05
C GLU A 57 -7.58 2.99 5.24
N LYS A 58 -8.31 2.10 5.91
CA LYS A 58 -9.45 1.39 5.35
C LYS A 58 -10.60 2.36 5.12
N ASN A 59 -11.09 2.46 3.89
CA ASN A 59 -12.23 3.29 3.55
C ASN A 59 -13.58 2.63 3.95
N SER A 60 -14.68 3.37 3.80
CA SER A 60 -16.04 2.91 4.11
C SER A 60 -16.51 1.69 3.31
N ARG A 61 -15.82 1.35 2.21
CA ARG A 61 -16.08 0.16 1.39
C ARG A 61 -15.22 -1.05 1.79
N GLY A 62 -14.49 -0.94 2.90
CA GLY A 62 -13.62 -1.99 3.40
C GLY A 62 -12.35 -2.19 2.60
N ARG A 63 -11.95 -1.19 1.79
CA ARG A 63 -10.72 -1.26 0.99
C ARG A 63 -9.61 -0.43 1.61
N VAL A 64 -8.40 -0.94 1.55
CA VAL A 64 -7.17 -0.26 1.95
C VAL A 64 -6.36 0.09 0.70
N LEU A 65 -5.57 1.16 0.77
CA LEU A 65 -4.68 1.53 -0.32
C LEU A 65 -3.38 0.74 -0.17
N VAL A 66 -3.10 -0.13 -1.14
CA VAL A 66 -1.90 -0.98 -1.16
C VAL A 66 -1.00 -0.49 -2.28
N LYS A 67 0.24 -0.12 -1.94
CA LYS A 67 1.29 0.17 -2.91
C LYS A 67 2.07 -1.10 -3.22
N PHE A 68 1.99 -1.58 -4.46
CA PHE A 68 2.69 -2.78 -4.89
C PHE A 68 4.17 -2.50 -5.18
N GLU A 69 5.03 -3.48 -4.87
CA GLU A 69 6.42 -3.45 -5.29
C GLU A 69 6.54 -3.62 -6.82
N THR A 70 5.60 -4.37 -7.41
CA THR A 70 5.49 -4.53 -8.86
C THR A 70 4.91 -3.27 -9.50
N SER A 71 5.52 -2.80 -10.60
CA SER A 71 4.99 -1.66 -11.35
C SER A 71 3.69 -2.04 -12.06
N VAL A 72 2.59 -1.40 -11.66
CA VAL A 72 1.24 -1.62 -12.22
C VAL A 72 1.24 -1.26 -13.71
N LEU A 73 1.84 -0.12 -14.06
CA LEU A 73 1.95 0.34 -15.45
C LEU A 73 2.78 -0.63 -16.31
N SER A 74 3.81 -1.27 -15.74
CA SER A 74 4.64 -2.24 -16.49
C SER A 74 3.88 -3.51 -16.89
N LEU A 75 2.81 -3.84 -16.16
CA LEU A 75 1.89 -4.92 -16.49
C LEU A 75 0.80 -4.51 -17.49
N GLY A 76 0.84 -3.26 -17.98
CA GLY A 76 -0.19 -2.68 -18.84
C GLY A 76 -1.48 -2.33 -18.10
N LEU A 77 -1.45 -2.29 -16.76
CA LEU A 77 -2.61 -1.99 -15.93
C LEU A 77 -2.75 -0.49 -15.70
N ALA A 78 -3.99 -0.01 -15.64
CA ALA A 78 -4.30 1.37 -15.34
C ALA A 78 -4.07 1.68 -13.85
N CYS A 79 -3.38 2.79 -13.57
CA CYS A 79 -3.20 3.32 -12.23
C CYS A 79 -3.45 4.83 -12.25
N HIS A 80 -4.63 5.24 -11.76
CA HIS A 80 -5.02 6.65 -11.67
C HIS A 80 -4.98 7.20 -10.23
N ASN A 81 -4.43 6.43 -9.30
CA ASN A 81 -4.33 6.86 -7.90
C ASN A 81 -3.18 7.87 -7.73
N GLU A 82 -3.32 8.79 -6.77
CA GLU A 82 -2.29 9.79 -6.45
C GLU A 82 -0.95 9.15 -6.08
N VAL A 83 -0.99 7.96 -5.47
CA VAL A 83 0.18 7.15 -5.17
C VAL A 83 0.42 6.18 -6.31
N GLU A 84 1.59 6.27 -6.93
CA GLU A 84 2.02 5.36 -7.99
C GLU A 84 2.04 3.91 -7.51
N ASN A 85 1.61 3.00 -8.39
CA ASN A 85 1.50 1.56 -8.14
C ASN A 85 0.59 1.22 -6.95
N ALA A 86 -0.23 2.16 -6.50
CA ALA A 86 -1.18 1.90 -5.45
C ALA A 86 -2.56 1.58 -6.01
N LEU A 87 -3.26 0.62 -5.41
CA LEU A 87 -4.65 0.29 -5.75
C LEU A 87 -5.47 0.06 -4.48
N TYR A 88 -6.77 0.32 -4.57
CA TYR A 88 -7.71 0.05 -3.48
C TYR A 88 -8.13 -1.43 -3.49
N ILE A 89 -7.58 -2.18 -2.54
CA ILE A 89 -7.79 -3.63 -2.40
C ILE A 89 -8.71 -3.89 -1.20
N LEU A 90 -9.60 -4.89 -1.30
CA LEU A 90 -10.36 -5.35 -0.15
C LEU A 90 -9.40 -5.93 0.88
N ASP A 91 -9.55 -5.54 2.14
CA ASP A 91 -8.71 -6.08 3.22
C ASP A 91 -8.79 -7.62 3.32
N SER A 92 -9.95 -8.21 2.98
CA SER A 92 -10.13 -9.67 2.91
C SER A 92 -9.33 -10.36 1.81
N ASP A 93 -8.93 -9.61 0.77
CA ASP A 93 -8.13 -10.08 -0.37
C ASP A 93 -6.61 -10.03 -0.08
N LEU A 94 -6.23 -9.59 1.12
CA LEU A 94 -4.84 -9.47 1.55
C LEU A 94 -4.46 -10.55 2.56
N GLU A 95 -3.18 -10.88 2.56
CA GLU A 95 -2.48 -11.60 3.61
C GLU A 95 -1.48 -10.63 4.25
N HIS A 96 -1.59 -10.41 5.57
CA HIS A 96 -0.67 -9.54 6.30
C HIS A 96 0.59 -10.32 6.64
N ILE A 97 1.75 -9.78 6.25
CA ILE A 97 3.06 -10.40 6.44
C ILE A 97 3.81 -9.58 7.48
N ASP A 98 4.34 -10.27 8.50
CA ASP A 98 5.18 -9.68 9.57
C ASP A 98 6.62 -9.42 9.11
#